data_AF-A0A9Q3Q271-F1
#
_entry.id   AF-A0A9Q3Q271-F1
#
_cell.length_a   1.000
_cell.length_b   1.000
_cell.length_c   1.000
_cell.angle_alpha   90.00
_cell.angle_beta   90.00
_cell.angle_gamma   90.00
#
_symmetry.space_group_name_H-M   'P 1'
#
loop_
_entity.id
_entity.type
_entity.pdbx_description
1 polymer ?
#
loop_
_entity_poly.entity_id
_entity_poly.type
_entity_poly.pdbx_seq_one_letter_code
_entity_poly.pdbx_strand_id
1 'polypeptide(L)'
;MKAPECFDGTQPFKVTRLIQSCQLIFHNDPANFSQYRKKLLYATSFNICRAAKLTEPYLSNLTNQHPSYLLNSWPIFQSELFTLVGDPNKVRKAEAQLDALRMKQGGHVSVYIADFRSLVSVKLSLRRSSN
;
A
#
# COMPACT_ATOMS: atom_id res chain seq x y z
N MET A 1 16.93 10.64 1.80
CA MET A 1 15.61 10.32 1.21
C MET A 1 14.54 11.16 1.87
N LYS A 2 13.49 11.56 1.15
CA LYS A 2 12.35 12.27 1.74
C LYS A 2 11.55 11.31 2.62
N ALA A 3 11.15 11.76 3.81
CA ALA A 3 10.30 10.96 4.69
C ALA A 3 8.93 10.70 4.03
N PRO A 4 8.28 9.56 4.33
CA PRO A 4 6.94 9.29 3.83
C PRO A 4 5.94 10.37 4.29
N GLU A 5 4.96 10.67 3.43
CA GLU A 5 3.84 11.53 3.81
C GLU A 5 2.90 10.81 4.78
N CYS A 6 2.39 11.55 5.77
CA CYS A 6 1.45 11.00 6.74
C CYS A 6 0.15 10.56 6.05
N PHE A 7 -0.36 9.40 6.49
CA PHE A 7 -1.56 8.81 5.94
C PHE A 7 -2.72 8.91 6.94
N ASP A 8 -3.80 9.59 6.57
CA ASP A 8 -4.97 9.87 7.43
C ASP A 8 -6.17 8.91 7.21
N GLY A 9 -6.05 7.95 6.28
CA GLY A 9 -7.15 7.04 5.96
C GLY A 9 -8.20 7.56 4.98
N THR A 10 -8.05 8.78 4.44
CA THR A 10 -9.10 9.40 3.61
C THR A 10 -8.96 9.14 2.11
N GLN A 11 -7.72 8.97 1.64
CA GLN A 11 -7.42 8.87 0.21
C GLN A 11 -6.65 7.58 -0.10
N PRO A 12 -7.26 6.61 -0.84
CA PRO A 12 -6.64 5.31 -1.11
C PRO A 12 -5.26 5.37 -1.80
N PHE A 13 -5.01 6.42 -2.60
CA PHE A 13 -3.71 6.58 -3.28
C PHE A 13 -2.57 6.95 -2.32
N LYS A 14 -2.86 7.62 -1.20
CA LYS A 14 -1.85 7.98 -0.19
C LYS A 14 -1.24 6.75 0.48
N VAL A 15 -2.02 5.68 0.66
CA VAL A 15 -1.52 4.36 1.13
C VAL A 15 -0.45 3.82 0.19
N THR A 16 -0.73 3.88 -1.11
CA THR A 16 0.17 3.34 -2.12
C THR A 16 1.49 4.12 -2.11
N ARG A 17 1.42 5.46 -1.99
CA ARG A 17 2.62 6.32 -1.85
C ARG A 17 3.40 6.05 -0.56
N LEU A 18 2.73 5.86 0.57
CA LEU A 18 3.37 5.49 1.85
C LEU A 18 4.14 4.17 1.69
N ILE A 19 3.48 3.12 1.18
CA ILE A 19 4.11 1.81 0.97
C ILE A 19 5.30 1.89 0.01
N GLN A 20 5.17 2.59 -1.12
CA GLN A 20 6.26 2.78 -2.08
C GLN A 20 7.45 3.52 -1.46
N SER A 21 7.18 4.57 -0.68
CA SER A 21 8.21 5.34 0.02
C SER A 21 8.94 4.47 1.05
N CYS A 22 8.19 3.69 1.84
CA CYS A 22 8.73 2.73 2.79
C CYS A 22 9.62 1.68 2.09
N GLN A 23 9.15 1.08 1.00
CA GLN A 23 9.92 0.10 0.24
C GLN A 23 11.25 0.66 -0.27
N LEU A 24 11.24 1.89 -0.80
CA LEU A 24 12.45 2.57 -1.26
C LEU A 24 13.45 2.77 -0.12
N ILE A 25 12.98 3.23 1.04
CA ILE A 25 13.82 3.45 2.23
C ILE A 25 14.41 2.12 2.73
N PHE A 26 13.59 1.07 2.81
CA PHE A 26 14.05 -0.23 3.30
C PHE A 26 15.05 -0.90 2.37
N HIS A 27 14.93 -0.70 1.05
CA HIS A 27 15.90 -1.19 0.08
C HIS A 27 17.22 -0.41 0.12
N ASN A 28 17.16 0.87 0.43
CA ASN A 28 18.36 1.71 0.48
C ASN A 28 19.14 1.57 1.79
N ASP A 29 18.51 1.04 2.85
CA ASP A 29 19.16 0.78 4.14
C ASP A 29 18.78 -0.62 4.68
N PRO A 30 19.27 -1.69 4.04
CA PRO A 30 18.93 -3.06 4.42
C PRO A 30 19.49 -3.44 5.78
N ALA A 31 20.57 -2.80 6.25
CA ALA A 31 21.16 -3.06 7.56
C ALA A 31 20.21 -2.64 8.69
N ASN A 32 19.68 -1.42 8.63
CA ASN A 32 18.73 -0.94 9.62
C ASN A 32 17.34 -1.56 9.46
N PHE A 33 16.93 -1.93 8.26
CA PHE A 33 15.62 -2.53 7.98
C PHE A 33 15.67 -4.03 7.68
N SER A 34 16.62 -4.76 8.26
CA SER A 34 16.75 -6.22 8.09
C SER A 34 15.57 -7.00 8.69
N GLN A 35 14.96 -6.48 9.76
CA GLN A 35 13.83 -7.12 10.44
C GLN A 35 12.50 -6.46 10.02
N TYR A 36 11.49 -7.29 9.73
CA TYR A 36 10.13 -6.81 9.41
C TYR A 36 9.59 -5.86 10.47
N ARG A 37 9.85 -6.18 11.73
CA ARG A 37 9.48 -5.37 12.88
C ARG A 37 9.93 -3.91 12.77
N LYS A 38 11.19 -3.67 12.36
CA LYS A 38 11.72 -2.30 12.20
C LYS A 38 11.03 -1.57 11.04
N LYS A 39 10.73 -2.29 9.95
CA LYS A 39 9.95 -1.77 8.82
C LYS A 39 8.54 -1.36 9.25
N LEU A 40 7.90 -2.20 10.06
CA LEU A 40 6.54 -2.03 10.56
C LEU A 40 6.43 -0.88 11.55
N LEU A 41 7.34 -0.78 12.52
CA LEU A 41 7.39 0.35 13.44
C LEU A 41 7.62 1.66 12.70
N TYR A 42 8.54 1.67 11.71
CA TYR A 42 8.77 2.84 10.87
C TYR A 42 7.52 3.23 10.07
N ALA A 43 6.87 2.29 9.39
CA ALA A 43 5.65 2.59 8.65
C ALA A 43 4.52 3.09 9.59
N THR A 44 4.45 2.53 10.80
CA THR A 44 3.43 2.88 11.79
C THR A 44 3.60 4.29 12.34
N SER A 45 4.81 4.84 12.41
CA SER A 45 5.02 6.22 12.86
C SER A 45 4.44 7.28 11.91
N PHE A 46 4.15 6.91 10.66
CA PHE A 46 3.52 7.80 9.66
C PHE A 46 2.03 7.54 9.48
N ASN A 47 1.46 6.58 10.23
CA ASN A 47 0.02 6.35 10.25
C ASN A 47 -0.64 7.37 11.18
N ILE A 48 -1.56 8.15 10.64
CA ILE A 48 -2.45 9.05 11.39
C ILE A 48 -3.88 8.53 11.23
N CYS A 49 -4.74 8.75 12.23
CA CYS A 49 -6.18 8.40 12.19
C CYS A 49 -6.47 6.88 12.09
N ARG A 50 -7.28 6.43 11.11
CA ARG A 50 -7.84 5.06 11.08
C ARG A 50 -6.78 3.96 10.97
N ALA A 51 -5.66 4.24 10.31
CA ALA A 51 -4.54 3.30 10.20
C ALA A 51 -3.81 3.12 11.54
N ALA A 52 -3.79 4.14 12.41
CA ALA A 52 -3.21 4.02 13.74
C ALA A 52 -4.01 3.06 14.63
N LYS A 53 -5.35 3.06 14.52
CA LYS A 53 -6.24 2.12 15.22
C LYS A 53 -5.99 0.66 14.84
N LEU A 54 -5.57 0.39 13.60
CA LEU A 54 -5.16 -0.96 13.18
C LEU A 54 -3.96 -1.45 14.01
N THR A 55 -2.97 -0.57 14.19
CA THR A 55 -1.69 -0.93 14.78
C THR A 55 -1.66 -0.83 16.30
N GLU A 56 -2.51 0.02 16.88
CA GLU A 56 -2.59 0.29 18.32
C GLU A 56 -2.64 -0.98 19.21
N PRO A 57 -3.51 -1.98 18.97
CA PRO A 57 -3.52 -3.21 19.79
C PRO A 57 -2.24 -4.04 19.65
N TYR A 58 -1.44 -3.82 18.60
CA TYR A 58 -0.17 -4.49 18.38
C TYR A 58 1.03 -3.70 18.94
N LEU A 59 0.86 -2.41 19.22
CA LEU A 59 1.90 -1.59 19.85
C LEU A 59 2.00 -1.83 21.36
N SER A 60 0.94 -2.35 21.99
CA SER A 60 0.91 -2.65 23.43
C SER A 60 1.75 -3.87 23.82
N ASN A 61 1.95 -4.83 22.91
CA ASN A 61 2.78 -6.01 23.14
C ASN A 61 3.83 -6.17 22.04
N LEU A 62 4.77 -5.23 22.05
CA LEU A 62 5.91 -5.28 21.16
C LEU A 62 6.64 -6.62 21.27
N THR A 63 6.84 -7.24 22.43
CA THR A 63 7.62 -8.48 22.53
C THR A 63 7.02 -9.72 21.87
N ASN A 64 5.78 -9.67 21.37
CA ASN A 64 5.13 -10.80 20.71
C ASN A 64 5.86 -11.19 19.41
N GLN A 65 6.31 -12.45 19.31
CA GLN A 65 7.03 -13.02 18.16
C GLN A 65 6.15 -13.93 17.29
N HIS A 66 4.85 -14.04 17.59
CA HIS A 66 3.97 -14.94 16.85
C HIS A 66 3.90 -14.53 15.37
N PRO A 67 3.96 -15.47 14.40
CA PRO A 67 3.96 -15.14 12.97
C PRO A 67 2.69 -14.44 12.47
N SER A 68 1.54 -14.72 13.10
CA SER A 68 0.27 -14.03 12.80
C SER A 68 0.16 -12.65 13.44
N TYR A 69 1.12 -12.26 14.28
CA TYR A 69 1.15 -10.94 14.85
C TYR A 69 1.43 -9.93 13.74
N LEU A 70 0.57 -8.92 13.59
CA LEU A 70 0.61 -7.96 12.49
C LEU A 70 2.00 -7.31 12.31
N LEU A 71 2.71 -7.03 13.41
CA LEU A 71 4.04 -6.40 13.41
C LEU A 71 5.19 -7.36 13.07
N ASN A 72 4.92 -8.65 12.85
CA ASN A 72 5.93 -9.64 12.47
C ASN A 72 5.84 -10.05 10.98
N SER A 73 4.83 -9.57 10.24
CA SER A 73 4.63 -9.91 8.83
C SER A 73 4.28 -8.69 7.98
N TRP A 74 5.23 -8.27 7.15
CA TRP A 74 5.02 -7.15 6.22
C TRP A 74 3.87 -7.39 5.24
N PRO A 75 3.70 -8.57 4.59
CA PRO A 75 2.57 -8.82 3.71
C PRO A 75 1.19 -8.72 4.39
N ILE A 76 1.07 -9.23 5.62
CA ILE A 76 -0.20 -9.17 6.38
C ILE A 76 -0.53 -7.72 6.70
N PHE A 77 0.44 -6.93 7.16
CA PHE A 77 0.24 -5.50 7.42
C PHE A 77 -0.15 -4.72 6.17
N GLN A 78 0.48 -4.98 5.03
CA GLN A 78 0.09 -4.34 3.78
C GLN A 78 -1.35 -4.70 3.40
N SER A 79 -1.73 -5.97 3.52
CA SER A 79 -3.09 -6.43 3.22
C SER A 79 -4.12 -5.74 4.12
N GLU A 80 -3.91 -5.76 5.44
CA GLU A 80 -4.81 -5.10 6.40
C GLU A 80 -4.92 -3.59 6.17
N LEU A 81 -3.78 -2.94 5.89
CA LEU A 81 -3.76 -1.54 5.53
C LEU A 81 -4.58 -1.33 4.25
N PHE A 82 -4.38 -2.11 3.20
CA PHE A 82 -5.19 -1.98 1.98
C PHE A 82 -6.67 -2.34 2.18
N THR A 83 -7.04 -3.23 3.09
CA THR A 83 -8.45 -3.52 3.39
C THR A 83 -9.14 -2.34 4.06
N LEU A 84 -8.47 -1.68 5.00
CA LEU A 84 -9.04 -0.55 5.76
C LEU A 84 -9.36 0.68 4.91
N VAL A 85 -8.58 0.89 3.85
CA VAL A 85 -8.59 2.13 3.05
C VAL A 85 -8.71 1.86 1.56
N GLY A 86 -8.80 0.59 1.18
CA GLY A 86 -9.15 0.17 -0.15
C GLY A 86 -10.62 0.44 -0.42
N ASP A 87 -10.89 0.89 -1.63
CA ASP A 87 -12.24 0.88 -2.14
C ASP A 87 -12.62 -0.58 -2.42
N PRO A 88 -13.67 -1.15 -1.81
CA PRO A 88 -14.12 -2.51 -2.08
C PRO A 88 -14.46 -2.72 -3.56
N ASN A 89 -14.76 -1.64 -4.29
CA ASN A 89 -15.07 -1.67 -5.72
C ASN A 89 -13.86 -1.34 -6.61
N LYS A 90 -12.63 -1.29 -6.07
CA LYS A 90 -11.45 -0.84 -6.83
C LYS A 90 -11.20 -1.64 -8.11
N VAL A 91 -11.42 -2.97 -8.08
CA VAL A 91 -11.32 -3.82 -9.29
C VAL A 91 -12.39 -3.45 -10.30
N ARG A 92 -13.65 -3.41 -9.87
CA ARG A 92 -14.79 -3.08 -10.74
C ARG A 92 -14.68 -1.68 -11.33
N LYS A 93 -14.16 -0.71 -10.57
CA LYS A 93 -13.86 0.65 -11.07
C LYS A 93 -12.72 0.64 -12.07
N ALA A 94 -11.64 -0.10 -11.82
CA ALA A 94 -10.54 -0.23 -12.77
C ALA A 94 -10.98 -0.90 -14.08
N GLU A 95 -11.88 -1.89 -14.01
CA GLU A 95 -12.48 -2.52 -15.18
C GLU A 95 -13.34 -1.53 -15.97
N ALA A 96 -14.25 -0.82 -15.31
CA ALA A 96 -15.05 0.21 -15.97
C ALA A 96 -14.18 1.32 -16.60
N GLN A 97 -13.07 1.69 -15.95
CA GLN A 97 -12.11 2.65 -16.48
C GLN A 97 -11.32 2.09 -17.67
N LEU A 98 -10.97 0.80 -17.68
CA LEU A 98 -10.36 0.13 -18.83
C LEU A 98 -11.32 0.10 -20.03
N ASP A 99 -12.59 -0.24 -19.79
CA ASP A 99 -13.61 -0.29 -20.85
C ASP A 99 -13.81 1.09 -21.49
N ALA A 100 -13.75 2.15 -20.67
CA ALA A 100 -13.83 3.55 -21.10
C ALA A 100 -12.49 4.13 -21.58
N LEU A 101 -11.36 3.45 -21.41
CA LEU A 101 -10.04 4.00 -21.70
C LEU A 101 -9.85 4.17 -23.20
N ARG A 102 -9.70 5.41 -23.64
CA ARG A 102 -9.41 5.76 -25.03
C ARG A 102 -8.27 6.76 -25.06
N MET A 103 -7.41 6.63 -26.08
CA MET A 103 -6.41 7.66 -26.35
C MET A 103 -7.15 8.92 -26.81
N LYS A 104 -6.94 10.04 -26.13
CA LYS A 104 -7.56 11.31 -26.51
C LYS A 104 -7.00 11.77 -27.85
N GLN A 105 -7.83 12.46 -28.64
CA GLN A 105 -7.37 13.09 -29.88
C GLN A 105 -6.29 14.13 -29.57
N GLY A 106 -5.13 14.03 -30.23
CA GLY A 106 -3.94 14.85 -29.92
C GLY A 106 -3.19 14.44 -28.63
N GLY A 107 -3.61 13.36 -27.96
CA GLY A 107 -2.92 12.83 -26.79
C GLY A 107 -1.68 12.00 -27.13
N HIS A 108 -0.74 11.92 -26.20
CA HIS A 108 0.46 11.10 -26.36
C HIS A 108 0.18 9.62 -26.05
N VAL A 109 0.69 8.73 -26.90
CA VAL A 109 0.64 7.27 -26.70
C VAL A 109 1.26 6.85 -25.36
N SER A 110 2.33 7.53 -24.92
CA SER A 110 2.98 7.24 -23.65
C SER A 110 2.05 7.41 -22.44
N VAL A 111 1.17 8.41 -22.47
CA VAL A 111 0.18 8.65 -21.40
C VAL A 111 -0.87 7.54 -21.40
N TYR A 112 -1.40 7.19 -22.57
CA TYR A 112 -2.34 6.08 -22.70
C TYR A 112 -1.74 4.75 -22.19
N ILE A 113 -0.49 4.44 -22.58
CA ILE A 113 0.20 3.22 -22.13
C ILE A 113 0.42 3.24 -20.61
N ALA A 114 0.79 4.38 -20.03
CA ALA A 114 0.96 4.51 -18.58
C ALA A 114 -0.36 4.27 -17.83
N ASP A 115 -1.45 4.89 -18.28
CA ASP A 115 -2.78 4.73 -17.69
C ASP A 115 -3.28 3.29 -17.82
N PHE A 116 -3.14 2.69 -19.01
CA PHE A 116 -3.51 1.29 -19.25
C PHE A 116 -2.74 0.33 -18.33
N ARG A 117 -1.42 0.48 -18.22
CA ARG A 117 -0.58 -0.36 -17.34
C ARG A 117 -0.96 -0.21 -15.88
N SER A 118 -1.26 1.02 -15.44
CA SER A 118 -1.71 1.29 -14.08
C SER A 118 -3.01 0.55 -13.77
N LEU A 119 -4.02 0.64 -14.65
CA LEU A 119 -5.32 0.00 -14.45
C LEU A 119 -5.24 -1.54 -14.50
N VAL A 120 -4.48 -2.10 -15.44
CA VAL A 120 -4.25 -3.56 -15.52
C VAL A 120 -3.53 -4.07 -14.27
N SER A 121 -2.56 -3.31 -13.74
CA SER A 121 -1.86 -3.69 -12.51
C SER A 121 -2.81 -3.79 -11.32
N VAL A 122 -3.80 -2.89 -11.19
CA VAL A 122 -4.80 -2.95 -10.12
C VAL A 122 -5.65 -4.21 -10.21
N LYS A 123 -6.05 -4.61 -11.43
CA LYS A 123 -6.82 -5.84 -11.67
C LYS A 123 -6.03 -7.09 -11.32
N LEU A 124 -4.73 -7.11 -11.63
CA LEU A 124 -3.85 -8.27 -11.37
C LEU A 124 -3.45 -8.38 -9.89
N SER A 125 -3.24 -7.27 -9.19
CA SER A 125 -2.78 -7.29 -7.79
C SER A 125 -3.81 -7.87 -6.82
N LEU A 126 -5.10 -7.73 -7.10
CA LEU A 126 -6.16 -8.21 -6.19
C LEU A 126 -6.58 -9.67 -6.47
N ARG A 127 -6.45 -10.16 -7.70
CA ARG A 127 -6.66 -11.60 -8.00
C ARG A 127 -5.64 -12.51 -7.30
N ARG A 128 -4.44 -12.00 -6.98
CA ARG A 128 -3.41 -12.75 -6.24
C ARG A 128 -3.63 -12.78 -4.72
N SER A 129 -4.52 -11.94 -4.18
CA SER A 129 -4.85 -11.93 -2.74
C SER A 129 -6.03 -12.83 -2.38
N SER A 130 -6.66 -13.50 -3.35
CA SER A 130 -7.82 -14.39 -3.16
C SER A 130 -7.52 -15.88 -3.43
N ASN A 131 -6.25 -16.23 -3.64
CA ASN A 131 -5.74 -17.61 -3.75
C ASN A 131 -4.70 -17.84 -2.67
#